data_AF-A0A7J5XUA8-F1
#
_entry.id   AF-A0A7J5XUA8-F1
#
_cell.length_a   1.000
_cell.length_b   1.000
_cell.length_c   1.000
_cell.angle_alpha   90.00
_cell.angle_beta   90.00
_cell.angle_gamma   90.00
#
_symmetry.space_group_name_H-M   'P 1'
#
loop_
_entity.id
_entity.type
_entity.pdbx_description
1 polymer ?
#
loop_
_entity_poly.entity_id
_entity_poly.type
_entity_poly.pdbx_seq_one_letter_code
_entity_poly.pdbx_strand_id
1 'polypeptide(L)'
;MVDMFSTGLVVSVALFFLSATGVRGFSVTTSNNNVRVKENEGTDLTCSYSADFGSKARVEWKFKDIKGSQTYVVFDGKPTQPYAGRVTMYGNNLRISKVTRKDNGVYDCEVSAGEGQFGEVRVQLTVMVTTGKVAMLTCHDGDGPPPTYKWYKDNILMPADPSKIAGFQNATYRLNAGSGNLEYPL
;
A
#
# COMPACT_ATOMS: atom_id res chain seq x y z
N MET A 1 -67.28 -29.80 55.44
CA MET A 1 -67.09 -28.34 55.58
C MET A 1 -65.92 -28.18 56.55
N VAL A 2 -64.68 -28.00 56.13
CA VAL A 2 -64.14 -27.25 54.98
C VAL A 2 -62.86 -27.96 54.53
N ASP A 3 -62.72 -28.18 53.22
CA ASP A 3 -61.50 -28.72 52.60
C ASP A 3 -60.39 -27.65 52.59
N MET A 4 -59.20 -28.03 53.06
CA MET A 4 -58.00 -27.20 53.06
C MET A 4 -57.23 -27.41 51.75
N PHE A 5 -57.56 -26.61 50.72
CA PHE A 5 -56.76 -26.55 49.51
C PHE A 5 -55.58 -25.58 49.73
N SER A 6 -54.38 -26.15 49.87
CA SER A 6 -53.12 -25.42 49.78
C SER A 6 -52.86 -25.09 48.31
N THR A 7 -53.07 -23.83 47.92
CA THR A 7 -52.64 -23.32 46.61
C THR A 7 -51.23 -22.77 46.74
N GLY A 8 -50.24 -23.59 46.38
CA GLY A 8 -48.85 -23.17 46.25
C GLY A 8 -48.69 -22.17 45.11
N LEU A 9 -48.06 -21.02 45.40
CA LEU A 9 -47.59 -20.07 44.40
C LEU A 9 -46.44 -20.69 43.60
N VAL A 10 -46.71 -21.09 42.35
CA VAL A 10 -45.67 -21.48 41.39
C VAL A 10 -45.05 -20.21 40.83
N VAL A 11 -43.91 -19.78 41.39
CA VAL A 11 -43.12 -18.68 40.82
C VAL A 11 -42.36 -19.23 39.61
N SER A 12 -42.91 -19.05 38.42
CA SER A 12 -42.22 -19.35 37.16
C SER A 12 -41.06 -18.37 36.98
N VAL A 13 -39.85 -18.80 37.32
CA VAL A 13 -38.61 -18.09 36.94
C VAL A 13 -38.36 -18.36 35.46
N ALA A 14 -38.87 -17.48 34.60
CA ALA A 14 -38.54 -17.49 33.18
C ALA A 14 -37.08 -17.03 33.01
N LEU A 15 -36.14 -17.97 32.96
CA LEU A 15 -34.77 -17.74 32.52
C LEU A 15 -34.79 -17.39 31.03
N PHE A 16 -34.83 -16.09 30.72
CA PHE A 16 -34.52 -15.58 29.39
C PHE A 16 -33.05 -15.86 29.09
N PHE A 17 -32.75 -17.00 28.48
CA PHE A 17 -31.49 -17.19 27.78
C PHE A 17 -31.47 -16.21 26.61
N LEU A 18 -30.88 -15.02 26.79
CA LEU A 18 -30.41 -14.23 25.67
C LEU A 18 -29.34 -15.09 24.98
N SER A 19 -29.75 -15.84 23.96
CA SER A 19 -28.82 -16.34 22.97
C SER A 19 -28.23 -15.11 22.30
N ALA A 20 -27.04 -14.70 22.73
CA ALA A 20 -26.20 -13.84 21.92
C ALA A 20 -25.88 -14.62 20.66
N THR A 21 -26.73 -14.49 19.64
CA THR A 21 -26.39 -14.88 18.28
C THR A 21 -25.27 -13.95 17.86
N GLY A 22 -24.03 -14.36 18.14
CA GLY A 22 -22.85 -13.66 17.67
C GLY A 22 -23.01 -13.47 16.17
N VAL A 23 -23.16 -12.22 15.73
CA VAL A 23 -23.20 -11.87 14.32
C VAL A 23 -21.87 -12.34 13.75
N ARG A 24 -21.90 -13.35 12.87
CA ARG A 24 -20.71 -13.80 12.14
C ARG A 24 -20.36 -12.69 11.15
N GLY A 25 -19.28 -11.98 11.43
CA GLY A 25 -18.80 -10.87 10.64
C GLY A 25 -17.46 -11.25 10.04
N PHE A 26 -17.50 -11.87 8.86
CA PHE A 26 -16.30 -12.15 8.09
C PHE A 26 -15.56 -10.84 7.82
N SER A 27 -14.34 -10.73 8.31
CA SER A 27 -13.52 -9.53 8.18
C SER A 27 -12.18 -9.90 7.56
N VAL A 28 -11.74 -9.08 6.61
CA VAL A 28 -10.40 -9.14 6.01
C VAL A 28 -9.76 -7.77 6.16
N THR A 29 -8.52 -7.74 6.62
CA THR A 29 -7.80 -6.53 7.03
C THR A 29 -6.35 -6.57 6.57
N THR A 30 -5.74 -5.39 6.49
CA THR A 30 -4.32 -5.20 6.22
C THR A 30 -3.73 -4.25 7.25
N SER A 31 -2.46 -4.44 7.62
CA SER A 31 -1.73 -3.51 8.48
C SER A 31 -1.40 -2.18 7.77
N ASN A 32 -1.29 -2.21 6.44
CA ASN A 32 -1.02 -1.05 5.61
C ASN A 32 -1.75 -1.16 4.27
N ASN A 33 -2.69 -0.26 4.01
CA ASN A 33 -3.46 -0.21 2.78
C ASN A 33 -2.83 0.70 1.70
N ASN A 34 -1.74 1.40 2.01
CA ASN A 34 -1.04 2.33 1.12
C ASN A 34 0.48 2.12 1.23
N VAL A 35 0.96 1.07 0.56
CA VAL A 35 2.36 0.67 0.57
C VAL A 35 3.14 1.50 -0.45
N ARG A 36 4.23 2.11 -0.01
CA ARG A 36 5.13 2.90 -0.85
C ARG A 36 6.55 2.36 -0.72
N VAL A 37 7.15 1.95 -1.82
CA VAL A 37 8.48 1.32 -1.84
C VAL A 37 9.28 1.82 -3.03
N LYS A 38 10.61 1.87 -2.92
CA LYS A 38 11.47 2.28 -4.03
C LYS A 38 11.59 1.19 -5.09
N GLU A 39 11.73 1.60 -6.34
CA GLU A 39 11.95 0.67 -7.46
C GLU A 39 13.19 -0.22 -7.21
N ASN A 40 13.06 -1.52 -7.49
CA ASN A 40 14.03 -2.60 -7.24
C ASN A 40 14.22 -3.06 -5.79
N GLU A 41 13.50 -2.49 -4.83
CA GLU A 41 13.45 -3.01 -3.46
C GLU A 41 12.33 -4.05 -3.30
N GLY A 42 12.43 -4.86 -2.25
CA GLY A 42 11.40 -5.83 -1.88
C GLY A 42 10.34 -5.20 -0.97
N THR A 43 9.13 -5.75 -1.01
CA THR A 43 8.02 -5.29 -0.15
C THR A 43 7.08 -6.42 0.23
N ASP A 44 6.38 -6.20 1.34
CA ASP A 44 5.31 -7.07 1.82
C ASP A 44 3.95 -6.36 1.71
N LEU A 45 2.94 -7.10 1.26
CA LEU A 45 1.53 -6.72 1.34
C LEU A 45 0.86 -7.66 2.33
N THR A 46 0.27 -7.10 3.38
CA THR A 46 -0.30 -7.90 4.46
C THR A 46 -1.77 -8.20 4.24
N CYS A 47 -2.20 -9.39 4.66
CA CYS A 47 -3.59 -9.78 4.70
C CYS A 47 -3.87 -10.63 5.93
N SER A 48 -4.94 -10.32 6.64
CA SER A 48 -5.38 -11.03 7.85
C SER A 48 -6.89 -11.13 7.84
N TYR A 49 -7.43 -12.26 8.31
CA TYR A 49 -8.87 -12.49 8.33
C TYR A 49 -9.34 -13.02 9.68
N SER A 50 -10.61 -12.78 9.99
CA SER A 50 -11.25 -13.21 11.23
C SER A 50 -11.38 -14.73 11.32
N ALA A 51 -11.28 -15.29 12.53
CA ALA A 51 -11.28 -16.74 12.73
C ALA A 51 -12.59 -17.46 12.31
N ASP A 52 -13.68 -16.72 12.12
CA ASP A 52 -14.99 -17.24 11.73
C ASP A 52 -15.05 -17.74 10.26
N PHE A 53 -14.05 -17.43 9.44
CA PHE A 53 -13.83 -18.10 8.14
C PHE A 53 -13.49 -19.60 8.28
N GLY A 54 -12.97 -20.02 9.44
CA GLY A 54 -12.59 -21.41 9.70
C GLY A 54 -11.31 -21.86 9.01
N SER A 55 -10.94 -23.13 9.23
CA SER A 55 -9.65 -23.71 8.80
C SER A 55 -9.55 -24.01 7.30
N LYS A 56 -10.67 -23.96 6.57
CA LYS A 56 -10.73 -24.24 5.12
C LYS A 56 -10.68 -22.95 4.28
N ALA A 57 -10.43 -21.80 4.90
CA ALA A 57 -10.32 -20.53 4.21
C ALA A 57 -9.19 -20.57 3.17
N ARG A 58 -9.47 -20.03 1.99
CA ARG A 58 -8.56 -19.88 0.87
C ARG A 58 -8.30 -18.40 0.68
N VAL A 59 -7.02 -18.07 0.56
CA VAL A 59 -6.56 -16.71 0.27
C VAL A 59 -6.10 -16.66 -1.18
N GLU A 60 -6.66 -15.72 -1.93
CA GLU A 60 -6.26 -15.42 -3.30
C GLU A 60 -5.85 -13.96 -3.38
N TRP A 61 -4.81 -13.69 -4.19
CA TRP A 61 -4.36 -12.33 -4.43
C TRP A 61 -4.60 -11.99 -5.89
N LYS A 62 -5.27 -10.87 -6.13
CA LYS A 62 -5.47 -10.32 -7.48
C LYS A 62 -4.78 -8.97 -7.58
N PHE A 63 -4.19 -8.71 -8.73
CA PHE A 63 -3.61 -7.41 -9.07
C PHE A 63 -4.52 -6.71 -10.08
N LYS A 64 -4.85 -5.46 -9.79
CA LYS A 64 -5.55 -4.55 -10.67
C LYS A 64 -4.60 -3.41 -11.06
N ASP A 65 -4.25 -3.37 -12.33
CA ASP A 65 -3.40 -2.31 -12.85
C ASP A 65 -4.13 -0.96 -12.92
N ILE A 66 -3.39 0.10 -13.19
CA ILE A 66 -3.92 1.48 -13.33
C ILE A 66 -4.90 1.64 -14.50
N LYS A 67 -4.97 0.68 -15.43
CA LYS A 67 -5.90 0.67 -16.56
C LYS A 67 -7.15 -0.15 -16.27
N GLY A 68 -7.24 -0.77 -15.09
CA GLY A 68 -8.35 -1.60 -14.65
C GLY A 68 -8.27 -3.07 -15.08
N SER A 69 -7.18 -3.52 -15.70
CA SER A 69 -6.96 -4.94 -15.99
C SER A 69 -6.70 -5.70 -14.69
N GLN A 70 -7.38 -6.83 -14.50
CA GLN A 70 -7.28 -7.66 -13.30
C GLN A 70 -6.66 -9.01 -13.65
N THR A 71 -5.73 -9.49 -12.81
CA THR A 71 -5.09 -10.80 -12.96
C THR A 71 -4.82 -11.44 -11.60
N TYR A 72 -4.76 -12.78 -11.56
CA TYR A 72 -4.35 -13.49 -10.35
C TYR A 72 -2.84 -13.37 -10.15
N VAL A 73 -2.44 -12.89 -8.98
CA VAL A 73 -1.06 -12.97 -8.48
C VAL A 73 -0.84 -14.32 -7.82
N VAL A 74 -1.77 -14.74 -6.98
CA VAL A 74 -1.79 -16.04 -6.30
C VAL A 74 -3.15 -16.66 -6.49
N PHE A 75 -3.16 -17.92 -6.92
CA PHE A 75 -4.35 -18.74 -7.10
C PHE A 75 -4.05 -20.15 -6.58
N ASP A 76 -5.02 -20.74 -5.86
CA ASP A 76 -4.87 -22.07 -5.24
C ASP A 76 -3.57 -22.23 -4.42
N GLY A 77 -3.24 -21.19 -3.64
CA GLY A 77 -2.07 -21.16 -2.75
C GLY A 77 -0.72 -21.01 -3.45
N LYS A 78 -0.67 -20.78 -4.77
CA LYS A 78 0.57 -20.66 -5.54
C LYS A 78 0.64 -19.37 -6.36
N PRO A 79 1.81 -18.74 -6.49
CA PRO A 79 2.01 -17.67 -7.45
C PRO A 79 1.71 -18.14 -8.87
N THR A 80 0.99 -17.34 -9.64
CA THR A 80 0.74 -17.63 -11.06
C THR A 80 2.01 -17.38 -11.89
N GLN A 81 2.04 -17.88 -13.12
CA GLN A 81 3.24 -17.86 -13.98
C GLN A 81 3.89 -16.46 -14.14
N PRO A 82 3.16 -15.34 -14.33
CA PRO A 82 3.78 -14.01 -14.45
C PRO A 82 4.47 -13.51 -13.17
N TYR A 83 4.17 -14.14 -12.03
CA TYR A 83 4.68 -13.78 -10.70
C TYR A 83 5.62 -14.86 -10.13
N ALA A 84 5.79 -15.98 -10.84
CA ALA A 84 6.68 -17.06 -10.46
C ALA A 84 8.12 -16.56 -10.29
N GLY A 85 8.78 -16.96 -9.20
CA GLY A 85 10.18 -16.63 -8.90
C GLY A 85 10.41 -15.22 -8.32
N ARG A 86 9.41 -14.33 -8.34
CA ARG A 86 9.51 -12.99 -7.73
C ARG A 86 8.50 -12.72 -6.62
N VAL A 87 7.43 -13.52 -6.55
CA VAL A 87 6.41 -13.45 -5.51
C VAL A 87 6.45 -14.72 -4.66
N THR A 88 6.33 -14.56 -3.35
CA THR A 88 6.22 -15.65 -2.38
C THR A 88 5.10 -15.36 -1.40
N MET A 89 4.35 -16.40 -1.02
CA MET A 89 3.37 -16.32 0.06
C MET A 89 4.03 -16.71 1.38
N TYR A 90 3.73 -15.97 2.44
CA TYR A 90 4.09 -16.36 3.81
C TYR A 90 2.88 -16.12 4.73
N GLY A 91 2.30 -17.22 5.23
CA GLY A 91 0.94 -17.17 5.75
C GLY A 91 -0.02 -16.68 4.66
N ASN A 92 -0.74 -15.59 4.94
CA ASN A 92 -1.68 -14.96 4.01
C ASN A 92 -1.08 -13.76 3.28
N ASN A 93 0.15 -13.37 3.65
CA ASN A 93 0.79 -12.17 3.15
C ASN A 93 1.54 -12.46 1.85
N LEU A 94 1.64 -11.43 1.02
CA LEU A 94 2.35 -11.46 -0.25
C LEU A 94 3.69 -10.76 -0.10
N ARG A 95 4.79 -11.45 -0.40
CA ARG A 95 6.13 -10.85 -0.51
C ARG A 95 6.55 -10.76 -1.97
N ILE A 96 6.84 -9.54 -2.42
CA ILE A 96 7.42 -9.27 -3.75
C ILE A 96 8.91 -8.97 -3.56
N SER A 97 9.78 -9.74 -4.20
CA SER A 97 11.24 -9.67 -3.97
C SER A 97 11.86 -8.37 -4.49
N LYS A 98 11.41 -7.91 -5.66
CA LYS A 98 11.82 -6.67 -6.31
C LYS A 98 10.64 -6.10 -7.08
N VAL A 99 10.21 -4.90 -6.71
CA VAL A 99 9.13 -4.21 -7.42
C VAL A 99 9.66 -3.37 -8.57
N THR A 100 8.82 -3.21 -9.59
CA THR A 100 9.06 -2.38 -10.77
C THR A 100 7.87 -1.45 -10.98
N ARG A 101 7.99 -0.46 -11.86
CA ARG A 101 6.86 0.41 -12.20
C ARG A 101 5.60 -0.32 -12.67
N LYS A 102 5.74 -1.52 -13.25
CA LYS A 102 4.61 -2.35 -13.70
C LYS A 102 3.79 -2.91 -12.55
N ASP A 103 4.36 -2.93 -11.34
CA ASP A 103 3.70 -3.42 -10.13
C ASP A 103 2.85 -2.32 -9.45
N ASN A 104 2.84 -1.08 -9.96
CA ASN A 104 1.95 -0.02 -9.49
C ASN A 104 0.49 -0.38 -9.76
N GLY A 105 -0.32 -0.41 -8.70
CA GLY A 105 -1.74 -0.70 -8.80
C GLY A 105 -2.30 -1.15 -7.46
N VAL A 106 -3.47 -1.78 -7.52
CA VAL A 106 -4.19 -2.28 -6.36
C VAL A 106 -4.03 -3.78 -6.28
N TYR A 107 -3.71 -4.28 -5.10
CA TYR A 107 -3.68 -5.70 -4.79
C TYR A 107 -4.86 -6.02 -3.87
N ASP A 108 -5.78 -6.83 -4.37
CA ASP A 108 -6.94 -7.30 -3.61
C ASP A 108 -6.57 -8.65 -2.99
N CYS A 109 -6.59 -8.72 -1.66
CA CYS A 109 -6.56 -9.99 -0.94
C CYS A 109 -8.00 -10.43 -0.72
N GLU A 110 -8.39 -11.51 -1.39
CA GLU A 110 -9.71 -12.11 -1.26
C GLU A 110 -9.60 -13.37 -0.41
N VAL A 111 -10.49 -13.49 0.58
CA VAL A 111 -10.60 -14.66 1.44
C VAL A 111 -11.97 -15.27 1.22
N SER A 112 -11.98 -16.56 0.88
CA SER A 112 -13.20 -17.33 0.68
C SER A 112 -13.13 -18.65 1.42
N ALA A 113 -14.26 -19.17 1.87
CA ALA A 113 -14.32 -20.46 2.54
C ALA A 113 -15.55 -21.26 2.08
N GLY A 114 -16.61 -21.29 2.87
CA GLY A 114 -17.88 -21.92 2.51
C GLY A 114 -18.79 -21.03 1.65
N GLU A 115 -19.99 -21.53 1.36
CA GLU A 115 -21.00 -20.80 0.60
C GLU A 115 -21.36 -19.47 1.29
N GLY A 116 -21.20 -18.36 0.56
CA GLY A 116 -21.46 -17.01 1.07
C GLY A 116 -20.39 -16.43 2.01
N GLN A 117 -19.31 -17.15 2.32
CA GLN A 117 -18.23 -16.67 3.18
C GLN A 117 -17.15 -16.00 2.32
N PHE A 118 -17.22 -14.69 2.20
CA PHE A 118 -16.30 -13.90 1.40
C PHE A 118 -15.92 -12.60 2.14
N GLY A 119 -14.66 -12.21 2.00
CA GLY A 119 -14.20 -10.87 2.37
C GLY A 119 -13.00 -10.47 1.53
N GLU A 120 -12.79 -9.16 1.42
CA GLU A 120 -11.75 -8.57 0.59
C GLU A 120 -11.10 -7.41 1.35
N VAL A 121 -9.79 -7.25 1.20
CA VAL A 121 -9.10 -6.01 1.56
C VAL A 121 -8.20 -5.57 0.41
N ARG A 122 -8.14 -4.25 0.18
CA ARG A 122 -7.34 -3.64 -0.89
C ARG A 122 -6.07 -3.03 -0.33
N VAL A 123 -4.96 -3.28 -1.02
CA VAL A 123 -3.67 -2.67 -0.75
C VAL A 123 -3.21 -1.93 -2.00
N GLN A 124 -3.13 -0.60 -1.93
CA GLN A 124 -2.53 0.22 -2.98
C GLN A 124 -1.00 0.12 -2.87
N LEU A 125 -0.34 -0.35 -3.92
CA LEU A 125 1.12 -0.32 -4.04
C LEU A 125 1.53 0.84 -4.96
N THR A 126 2.38 1.72 -4.43
CA THR A 126 3.05 2.78 -5.18
C THR A 126 4.56 2.54 -5.21
N VAL A 127 5.09 2.30 -6.40
CA VAL A 127 6.53 2.16 -6.63
C VAL A 127 7.12 3.53 -6.89
N MET A 128 7.87 4.02 -5.90
CA MET A 128 8.61 5.27 -5.96
C MET A 128 9.83 5.09 -6.85
N VAL A 129 9.93 5.93 -7.87
CA VAL A 129 11.16 6.09 -8.61
C VAL A 129 11.93 7.19 -7.91
N THR A 130 12.97 6.82 -7.16
CA THR A 130 14.04 7.79 -6.92
C THR A 130 14.72 7.98 -8.26
N THR A 131 14.71 9.18 -8.82
CA THR A 131 15.72 9.58 -9.81
C THR A 131 17.06 9.68 -9.08
N GLY A 132 17.58 8.53 -8.62
CA GLY A 132 18.82 8.38 -7.87
C GLY A 132 20.02 8.47 -8.79
N LYS A 133 20.02 9.46 -9.68
CA LYS A 133 21.17 9.83 -10.48
C LYS A 133 21.37 11.32 -10.30
N VAL A 134 22.62 11.71 -10.06
CA VAL A 134 23.02 13.11 -10.14
C VAL A 134 22.60 13.62 -11.51
N ALA A 135 21.79 14.68 -11.54
CA ALA A 135 21.46 15.38 -12.77
C ALA A 135 22.32 16.64 -12.83
N MET A 136 23.23 16.70 -13.80
CA MET A 136 24.06 17.87 -14.04
C MET A 136 23.65 18.53 -15.34
N LEU A 137 23.19 19.78 -15.25
CA LEU A 137 22.93 20.62 -16.39
C LEU A 137 24.07 21.63 -16.51
N THR A 138 24.55 21.85 -17.73
CA THR A 138 25.69 22.72 -18.02
C THR A 138 25.32 23.73 -19.08
N CYS A 139 25.65 24.99 -18.84
CA CYS A 139 25.59 26.06 -19.84
C CYS A 139 27.02 26.51 -20.13
N HIS A 140 27.37 26.63 -21.41
CA HIS A 140 28.70 27.05 -21.84
C HIS A 140 28.58 27.97 -23.05
N ASP A 141 29.27 29.10 -22.99
CA ASP A 141 29.48 29.99 -24.13
C ASP A 141 30.97 29.97 -24.50
N GLY A 142 31.27 29.67 -25.76
CA GLY A 142 32.64 29.38 -26.22
C GLY A 142 33.44 30.58 -26.66
N ASP A 143 32.78 31.73 -26.87
CA ASP A 143 33.38 32.92 -27.44
C ASP A 143 33.31 34.10 -26.46
N GLY A 144 34.48 34.62 -26.05
CA GLY A 144 34.60 35.83 -25.23
C GLY A 144 35.04 35.60 -23.78
N PRO A 145 35.11 36.67 -22.97
CA PRO A 145 35.48 36.56 -21.55
C PRO A 145 34.45 35.72 -20.77
N PRO A 146 34.86 34.98 -19.72
CA PRO A 146 33.96 34.07 -19.00
C PRO A 146 32.69 34.78 -18.49
N PRO A 147 31.48 34.37 -18.91
CA PRO A 147 30.24 35.00 -18.45
C PRO A 147 29.84 34.49 -17.06
N THR A 148 28.90 35.20 -16.44
CA THR A 148 28.18 34.69 -15.26
C THR A 148 26.86 34.07 -15.71
N TYR A 149 26.70 32.78 -15.44
CA TYR A 149 25.54 32.00 -15.86
C TYR A 149 24.36 32.17 -14.90
N LYS A 150 23.14 32.19 -15.45
CA LYS A 150 21.87 32.24 -14.72
C LYS A 150 20.96 31.12 -15.17
N TRP A 151 20.40 30.39 -14.21
CA TRP A 151 19.45 29.31 -14.47
C TRP A 151 18.03 29.76 -14.16
N TYR A 152 17.08 29.33 -14.99
CA TYR A 152 15.66 29.57 -14.79
C TYR A 152 14.92 28.24 -14.77
N LYS A 153 13.93 28.12 -13.88
CA LYS A 153 12.99 27.01 -13.85
C LYS A 153 11.58 27.59 -13.86
N ASP A 154 10.76 27.19 -14.84
CA ASP A 154 9.40 27.69 -14.99
C ASP A 154 9.33 29.23 -15.05
N ASN A 155 10.29 29.85 -15.77
CA ASN A 155 10.52 31.29 -15.86
C ASN A 155 10.92 32.00 -14.54
N ILE A 156 11.18 31.25 -13.47
CA ILE A 156 11.66 31.79 -12.20
C ILE A 156 13.19 31.67 -12.15
N LEU A 157 13.87 32.79 -11.87
CA LEU A 157 15.31 32.81 -11.67
C LEU A 157 15.69 31.97 -10.45
N MET A 158 16.61 31.02 -10.64
CA MET A 158 17.12 30.16 -9.58
C MET A 158 18.26 30.88 -8.82
N PRO A 159 18.15 31.10 -7.50
CA PRO A 159 19.23 31.69 -6.71
C PRO A 159 20.47 30.78 -6.62
N ALA A 160 21.66 31.36 -6.51
CA ALA A 160 22.88 30.58 -6.30
C ALA A 160 22.87 29.81 -4.97
N ASP A 161 22.22 30.38 -3.96
CA ASP A 161 22.03 29.77 -2.64
C ASP A 161 20.53 29.67 -2.33
N PRO A 162 19.89 28.52 -2.57
CA PRO A 162 18.47 28.33 -2.33
C PRO A 162 18.07 28.47 -0.86
N SER A 163 18.99 28.20 0.09
CA SER A 163 18.71 28.26 1.53
C SER A 163 18.41 29.68 2.02
N LYS A 164 18.89 30.70 1.29
CA LYS A 164 18.72 32.12 1.64
C LYS A 164 17.39 32.72 1.17
N ILE A 165 16.63 32.01 0.33
CA ILE A 165 15.41 32.53 -0.28
C ILE A 165 14.21 31.70 0.19
N ALA A 166 13.23 32.35 0.83
CA ALA A 166 12.05 31.67 1.38
C ALA A 166 11.33 30.76 0.36
N GLY A 167 11.23 31.18 -0.90
CA GLY A 167 10.61 30.39 -1.98
C GLY A 167 11.42 29.17 -2.45
N PHE A 168 12.67 29.02 -2.00
CA PHE A 168 13.58 27.95 -2.42
C PHE A 168 14.13 27.12 -1.25
N GLN A 169 13.58 27.28 -0.03
CA GLN A 169 14.09 26.58 1.16
C GLN A 169 14.10 25.04 1.02
N ASN A 170 13.20 24.48 0.20
CA ASN A 170 13.12 23.05 -0.07
C ASN A 170 13.91 22.60 -1.32
N ALA A 171 14.63 23.51 -1.97
CA ALA A 171 15.41 23.19 -3.14
C ALA A 171 16.77 22.61 -2.76
N THR A 172 17.14 21.49 -3.38
CA THR A 172 18.34 20.71 -3.04
C THR A 172 19.46 20.87 -4.06
N TYR A 173 19.28 21.72 -5.07
CA TYR A 173 20.28 21.90 -6.13
C TYR A 173 21.50 22.69 -5.65
N ARG A 174 22.61 22.51 -6.35
CA ARG A 174 23.84 23.31 -6.21
C ARG A 174 24.09 24.03 -7.53
N LEU A 175 24.17 25.36 -7.49
CA LEU A 175 24.39 26.20 -8.66
C LEU A 175 25.76 26.86 -8.59
N ASN A 176 26.57 26.69 -9.64
CA ASN A 176 27.81 27.42 -9.84
C ASN A 176 27.65 28.39 -11.02
N ALA A 177 27.48 29.66 -10.69
CA ALA A 177 27.28 30.72 -11.69
C ALA A 177 28.55 31.03 -12.51
N GLY A 178 29.74 30.65 -12.04
CA GLY A 178 30.99 30.85 -12.78
C GLY A 178 31.26 29.76 -13.81
N SER A 179 30.87 28.51 -13.51
CA SER A 179 31.05 27.37 -14.43
C SER A 179 29.82 27.04 -15.28
N GLY A 180 28.65 27.60 -14.93
CA GLY A 180 27.39 27.29 -15.60
C GLY A 180 26.76 25.95 -15.18
N ASN A 181 27.27 25.32 -14.11
CA ASN A 181 26.79 24.02 -13.66
C ASN A 181 25.62 24.18 -12.69
N LEU A 182 24.55 23.44 -12.94
CA LEU A 182 23.42 23.22 -12.04
C LEU A 182 23.33 21.72 -11.73
N GLU A 183 23.61 21.36 -10.48
CA GLU A 183 23.65 19.97 -10.02
C GLU A 183 22.43 19.69 -9.13
N TYR A 184 21.73 18.59 -9.38
CA TYR A 184 20.79 17.98 -8.45
C TYR A 184 21.47 16.76 -7.83
N PRO A 185 21.97 16.88 -6.58
CA PRO A 185 22.64 15.80 -5.88
C PRO A 185 21.64 14.71 -5.44
N LEU A 186 22.18 13.55 -5.04
CA LEU A 186 21.43 12.43 -4.47
C LEU A 186 20.85 12.74 -3.09
#